data_AF-A0A957EH19-F1
#
_entry.id   AF-A0A957EH19-F1
#
_cell.length_a   1.000
_cell.length_b   1.000
_cell.length_c   1.000
_cell.angle_alpha   90.00
_cell.angle_beta   90.00
_cell.angle_gamma   90.00
#
_symmetry.space_group_name_H-M   'P 1'
#
loop_
_entity.id
_entity.type
_entity.pdbx_description
1 polymer ?
#
loop_
_entity_poly.entity_id
_entity_poly.type
_entity_poly.pdbx_seq_one_letter_code
_entity_poly.pdbx_strand_id
1 'polypeptide(L)'
;MSEQQTQNQPLVKANGHSGSNGKNGSHKNGANLSENSIYFKVAVPQSIVKRDGRIVPFEMDRIENALERCFTTLDIEPKTPVHDITIQVVNVVAAKYDLPTVEGVQDIVEMVLQAAGEYEAAKHYILYRAEHAKMRTKRPVPDTVRDAFAESDPYFPTQLQKFQFYDKYSRFNYDLGRRET
;
A
#
# COMPACT_ATOMS: atom_id res chain seq x y z
N MET A 1 -33.59 44.90 -48.00
CA MET A 1 -32.75 43.68 -47.93
C MET A 1 -32.95 43.12 -46.54
N SER A 2 -34.14 42.56 -46.28
CA SER A 2 -34.52 41.16 -46.58
C SER A 2 -33.78 40.23 -45.62
N GLU A 3 -34.36 39.50 -44.68
CA GLU A 3 -35.74 39.10 -44.34
C GLU A 3 -35.78 38.90 -42.81
N GLN A 4 -36.73 39.53 -42.09
CA GLN A 4 -37.92 38.90 -41.48
C GLN A 4 -37.60 37.73 -40.51
N GLN A 5 -37.85 37.85 -39.19
CA GLN A 5 -39.16 37.64 -38.52
C GLN A 5 -39.72 36.22 -38.82
N THR A 6 -40.24 35.39 -37.92
CA THR A 6 -41.00 35.60 -36.68
C THR A 6 -41.38 34.22 -36.08
N GLN A 7 -41.48 34.16 -34.75
CA GLN A 7 -42.60 33.63 -33.95
C GLN A 7 -43.03 32.13 -33.86
N ASN A 8 -43.53 31.87 -32.63
CA ASN A 8 -44.74 31.13 -32.21
C ASN A 8 -44.61 29.75 -31.51
N GLN A 9 -44.89 29.78 -30.19
CA GLN A 9 -45.57 28.74 -29.37
C GLN A 9 -46.95 28.36 -29.99
N PRO A 10 -47.75 27.31 -29.58
CA PRO A 10 -47.90 26.76 -28.22
C PRO A 10 -48.31 25.26 -28.05
N LEU A 11 -48.54 24.92 -26.78
CA LEU A 11 -49.09 23.72 -26.12
C LEU A 11 -50.38 23.11 -26.74
N VAL A 12 -50.45 21.78 -26.97
CA VAL A 12 -51.72 21.00 -27.01
C VAL A 12 -51.55 19.51 -26.61
N LYS A 13 -52.09 19.18 -25.42
CA LYS A 13 -52.95 18.05 -24.99
C LYS A 13 -52.79 16.60 -25.51
N ALA A 14 -52.77 15.70 -24.50
CA ALA A 14 -53.73 14.62 -24.20
C ALA A 14 -53.44 13.15 -24.58
N ASN A 15 -54.00 12.31 -23.68
CA ASN A 15 -54.30 10.86 -23.73
C ASN A 15 -53.13 9.95 -23.32
N GLY A 16 -53.17 9.09 -22.28
CA GLY A 16 -54.27 8.54 -21.49
C GLY A 16 -54.36 7.03 -21.72
N HIS A 17 -54.02 6.20 -20.72
CA HIS A 17 -54.56 4.85 -20.43
C HIS A 17 -53.79 4.23 -19.23
N SER A 18 -54.45 4.05 -18.08
CA SER A 18 -55.13 2.83 -17.59
C SER A 18 -54.20 1.91 -16.78
N GLY A 19 -54.35 1.89 -15.45
CA GLY A 19 -54.78 0.69 -14.72
C GLY A 19 -53.57 -0.08 -14.17
N SER A 20 -53.55 -0.71 -13.00
CA SER A 20 -54.59 -1.05 -12.04
C SER A 20 -54.00 -1.08 -10.63
N ASN A 21 -54.83 -0.68 -9.70
CA ASN A 21 -54.70 -0.79 -8.26
C ASN A 21 -54.61 -2.26 -7.82
N GLY A 22 -53.66 -2.59 -6.95
CA GLY A 22 -53.59 -3.85 -6.22
C GLY A 22 -53.20 -3.57 -4.78
N LYS A 23 -54.19 -3.34 -3.91
CA LYS A 23 -54.01 -3.38 -2.45
C LYS A 23 -54.18 -4.82 -1.96
N ASN A 24 -53.40 -5.16 -0.93
CA ASN A 24 -53.68 -6.07 0.21
C ASN A 24 -52.43 -6.93 0.47
N GLY A 25 -51.88 -7.04 1.67
CA GLY A 25 -52.35 -6.65 2.98
C GLY A 25 -51.24 -6.76 4.04
N SER A 26 -51.61 -6.31 5.23
CA SER A 26 -50.81 -6.13 6.42
C SER A 26 -50.30 -7.44 7.03
N HIS A 27 -48.99 -7.52 7.29
CA HIS A 27 -48.43 -8.31 8.37
C HIS A 27 -47.57 -7.42 9.28
N LYS A 28 -47.75 -7.67 10.58
CA LYS A 28 -47.53 -6.77 11.69
C LYS A 28 -46.06 -6.72 12.12
N ASN A 29 -45.68 -5.56 12.64
CA ASN A 29 -44.74 -5.29 13.74
C ASN A 29 -43.75 -6.40 14.12
N GLY A 30 -42.45 -6.11 13.94
CA GLY A 30 -41.40 -6.88 14.59
C GLY A 30 -40.02 -6.31 14.32
N ALA A 31 -39.48 -5.61 15.32
CA ALA A 31 -38.09 -5.17 15.46
C ALA A 31 -37.59 -4.16 14.40
N ASN A 32 -37.49 -2.91 14.84
CA ASN A 32 -36.38 -2.05 14.47
C ASN A 32 -35.10 -2.84 14.82
N LEU A 33 -34.56 -3.56 13.82
CA LEU A 33 -33.34 -4.33 13.98
C LEU A 33 -32.24 -3.31 14.20
N SER A 34 -31.90 -3.16 15.48
CA SER A 34 -30.88 -2.30 16.03
C SER A 34 -29.72 -2.09 15.05
N GLU A 35 -29.47 -0.82 14.71
CA GLU A 35 -28.38 -0.31 13.87
C GLU A 35 -26.96 -0.68 14.34
N ASN A 36 -26.82 -1.57 15.32
CA ASN A 36 -25.55 -2.17 15.69
C ASN A 36 -25.38 -3.50 14.96
N SER A 37 -25.23 -3.42 13.64
CA SER A 37 -24.44 -4.48 13.04
C SER A 37 -23.03 -4.36 13.58
N ILE A 38 -22.56 -5.43 14.20
CA ILE A 38 -21.25 -5.59 14.82
C ILE A 38 -20.16 -5.67 13.74
N TYR A 39 -20.33 -4.96 12.61
CA TYR A 39 -19.35 -4.86 11.55
C TYR A 39 -18.19 -4.03 12.08
N PHE A 40 -17.16 -4.72 12.57
CA PHE A 40 -15.81 -4.18 12.65
C PHE A 40 -15.55 -3.43 11.35
N LYS A 41 -15.42 -2.12 11.44
CA LYS A 41 -15.09 -1.27 10.29
C LYS A 41 -13.61 -1.50 10.00
N VAL A 42 -13.30 -2.62 9.35
CA VAL A 42 -11.94 -2.94 8.91
C VAL A 42 -11.60 -1.92 7.83
N ALA A 43 -10.87 -0.88 8.24
CA ALA A 43 -10.44 0.19 7.35
C ALA A 43 -9.02 -0.12 6.88
N VAL A 44 -8.80 -0.04 5.56
CA VAL A 44 -7.46 -0.22 4.99
C VAL A 44 -6.54 0.87 5.54
N PRO A 45 -5.35 0.51 6.05
CA PRO A 45 -4.41 1.48 6.59
C PRO A 45 -4.01 2.48 5.50
N GLN A 46 -3.89 3.74 5.88
CA GLN A 46 -3.53 4.82 4.94
C GLN A 46 -2.02 4.96 4.77
N SER A 47 -1.23 4.46 5.72
CA SER A 47 0.22 4.62 5.74
C SER A 47 0.94 3.40 6.29
N ILE A 48 2.23 3.32 6.00
CA ILE A 48 3.11 2.21 6.39
C ILE A 48 4.48 2.75 6.82
N VAL A 49 5.06 2.15 7.85
CA VAL A 49 6.41 2.46 8.34
C VAL A 49 7.43 1.62 7.57
N LYS A 50 8.32 2.30 6.83
CA LYS A 50 9.49 1.68 6.20
C LYS A 50 10.55 1.31 7.23
N ARG A 51 11.51 0.49 6.80
CA ARG A 51 12.61 -0.02 7.63
C ARG A 51 13.52 1.06 8.21
N ASP A 52 13.61 2.20 7.53
CA ASP A 52 14.37 3.37 7.97
C ASP A 52 13.54 4.32 8.84
N GLY A 53 12.34 3.91 9.24
CA GLY A 53 11.41 4.69 10.07
C GLY A 53 10.54 5.68 9.30
N ARG A 54 10.74 5.86 7.98
CA ARG A 54 9.91 6.78 7.19
C ARG A 54 8.47 6.26 7.08
N ILE A 55 7.51 7.15 7.29
CA ILE A 55 6.08 6.89 7.05
C ILE A 55 5.76 7.28 5.61
N VAL A 56 5.18 6.36 4.86
CA VAL A 56 4.74 6.59 3.47
C VAL A 56 3.31 6.10 3.27
N PRO A 57 2.62 6.46 2.17
CA PRO A 57 1.31 5.90 1.84
C PRO A 57 1.35 4.37 1.75
N PHE A 58 0.31 3.72 2.24
CA PHE A 58 0.11 2.28 2.06
C PHE A 58 -0.53 2.05 0.68
N GLU A 59 0.17 1.30 -0.17
CA GLU A 59 -0.24 1.04 -1.56
C GLU A 59 -0.41 -0.47 -1.74
N MET A 60 -1.64 -0.92 -1.98
CA MET A 60 -1.95 -2.35 -2.23
C MET A 60 -1.19 -2.90 -3.43
N ASP A 61 -1.07 -2.10 -4.50
CA ASP A 61 -0.38 -2.48 -5.73
C ASP A 61 1.07 -2.89 -5.48
N ARG A 62 1.75 -2.36 -4.46
CA ARG A 62 3.11 -2.77 -4.12
C ARG A 62 3.19 -4.21 -3.63
N ILE A 63 2.15 -4.69 -2.97
CA ILE A 63 2.05 -6.07 -2.49
C ILE A 63 1.76 -6.98 -3.68
N GLU A 64 0.79 -6.60 -4.52
CA GLU A 64 0.41 -7.36 -5.72
C GLU A 64 1.60 -7.53 -6.67
N ASN A 65 2.27 -6.44 -7.04
CA ASN A 65 3.47 -6.47 -7.89
C ASN A 65 4.60 -7.32 -7.29
N ALA A 66 4.74 -7.34 -5.96
CA ALA A 66 5.76 -8.16 -5.31
C ALA A 66 5.42 -9.66 -5.39
N LEU A 67 4.14 -10.00 -5.25
CA LEU A 67 3.65 -11.36 -5.41
C LEU A 67 3.76 -11.82 -6.86
N GLU A 68 3.33 -11.03 -7.83
CA GLU A 68 3.48 -11.33 -9.26
C GLU A 68 4.94 -11.65 -9.60
N ARG A 69 5.86 -10.78 -9.19
CA ARG A 69 7.30 -11.00 -9.39
C ARG A 69 7.79 -12.28 -8.72
N CYS A 70 7.25 -12.66 -7.56
CA CYS A 70 7.59 -13.90 -6.88
C CYS A 70 7.21 -15.11 -7.74
N PHE A 71 5.95 -15.17 -8.21
CA PHE A 71 5.47 -16.24 -9.07
C PHE A 71 6.20 -16.28 -10.42
N THR A 72 6.41 -15.13 -11.07
CA THR A 72 7.18 -15.03 -12.32
C THR A 72 8.63 -15.49 -12.17
N THR A 73 9.29 -15.16 -11.05
CA THR A 73 10.70 -15.58 -10.81
C THR A 73 10.82 -17.09 -10.64
N LEU A 74 9.77 -17.73 -10.12
CA LEU A 74 9.70 -19.17 -9.95
C LEU A 74 9.21 -19.91 -11.20
N ASP A 75 8.68 -19.20 -12.20
CA ASP A 75 8.03 -19.77 -13.39
C ASP A 75 6.89 -20.75 -13.03
N ILE A 76 6.09 -20.39 -12.03
CA ILE A 76 4.92 -21.16 -11.58
C ILE A 76 3.63 -20.37 -11.72
N GLU A 77 2.56 -21.05 -12.10
CA GLU A 77 1.23 -20.48 -12.12
C GLU A 77 0.61 -20.53 -10.72
N PRO A 78 0.08 -19.42 -10.18
CA PRO A 78 -0.56 -19.42 -8.89
C PRO A 78 -1.89 -20.21 -8.94
N LYS A 79 -2.16 -21.01 -7.90
CA LYS A 79 -3.43 -21.73 -7.73
C LYS A 79 -4.57 -20.78 -7.42
N THR A 80 -4.28 -19.72 -6.67
CA THR A 80 -5.22 -18.63 -6.36
C THR A 80 -4.76 -17.36 -7.07
N PRO A 81 -5.65 -16.62 -7.76
CA PRO A 81 -5.26 -15.36 -8.41
C PRO A 81 -4.47 -14.44 -7.46
N VAL A 82 -3.39 -13.84 -7.95
CA VAL A 82 -2.51 -12.97 -7.15
C VAL A 82 -3.29 -11.81 -6.52
N HIS A 83 -4.28 -11.30 -7.25
CA HIS A 83 -5.19 -10.28 -6.77
C HIS A 83 -5.95 -10.70 -5.49
N ASP A 84 -6.49 -11.92 -5.49
CA ASP A 84 -7.25 -12.46 -4.35
C ASP A 84 -6.35 -12.68 -3.14
N ILE A 85 -5.12 -13.18 -3.36
CA ILE A 85 -4.10 -13.29 -2.31
C ILE A 85 -3.79 -11.91 -1.74
N THR A 86 -3.66 -10.89 -2.59
CA THR A 86 -3.38 -9.51 -2.16
C THR A 86 -4.51 -8.96 -1.30
N ILE A 87 -5.77 -9.15 -1.71
CA ILE A 87 -6.94 -8.75 -0.91
C ILE A 87 -6.91 -9.42 0.46
N GLN A 88 -6.61 -10.72 0.53
CA GLN A 88 -6.51 -11.45 1.80
C GLN A 88 -5.42 -10.85 2.70
N VAL A 89 -4.24 -10.53 2.15
CA VAL A 89 -3.16 -9.85 2.90
C VAL A 89 -3.65 -8.51 3.44
N VAL A 90 -4.25 -7.66 2.61
CA VAL A 90 -4.72 -6.34 3.02
C VAL A 90 -5.77 -6.44 4.12
N ASN A 91 -6.69 -7.40 4.02
CA ASN A 91 -7.72 -7.63 5.05
C ASN A 91 -7.10 -8.02 6.39
N VAL A 92 -6.12 -8.91 6.39
CA VAL A 92 -5.41 -9.30 7.62
C VAL A 92 -4.60 -8.13 8.19
N VAL A 93 -3.93 -7.36 7.33
CA VAL A 93 -3.17 -6.17 7.75
C VAL A 93 -4.11 -5.17 8.42
N ALA A 94 -5.24 -4.85 7.77
CA ALA A 94 -6.23 -3.89 8.25
C ALA A 94 -6.92 -4.34 9.56
N ALA A 95 -7.06 -5.65 9.76
CA ALA A 95 -7.60 -6.20 11.02
C ALA A 95 -6.58 -6.19 12.17
N LYS A 96 -5.27 -6.24 11.86
CA LYS A 96 -4.21 -6.42 12.85
C LYS A 96 -3.50 -5.12 13.24
N TYR A 97 -3.38 -4.16 12.32
CA TYR A 97 -2.55 -2.98 12.49
C TYR A 97 -3.27 -1.70 12.09
N ASP A 98 -3.24 -0.70 12.96
CA ASP A 98 -3.61 0.68 12.59
C ASP A 98 -2.52 1.33 11.74
N LEU A 99 -1.25 1.06 12.07
CA LEU A 99 -0.06 1.52 11.35
C LEU A 99 0.90 0.35 11.14
N PRO A 100 0.83 -0.36 10.00
CA PRO A 100 1.71 -1.49 9.73
C PRO A 100 3.16 -1.06 9.49
N THR A 101 4.08 -1.97 9.77
CA THR A 101 5.48 -1.87 9.32
C THR A 101 5.68 -2.73 8.07
N VAL A 102 6.68 -2.42 7.25
CA VAL A 102 7.05 -3.26 6.10
C VAL A 102 7.31 -4.71 6.50
N GLU A 103 7.97 -4.95 7.64
CA GLU A 103 8.21 -6.31 8.12
C GLU A 103 6.91 -7.02 8.53
N GLY A 104 6.02 -6.31 9.23
CA GLY A 104 4.72 -6.87 9.65
C GLY A 104 3.81 -7.23 8.47
N VAL A 105 3.85 -6.46 7.39
CA VAL A 105 3.15 -6.81 6.13
C VAL A 105 3.80 -8.03 5.48
N GLN A 106 5.13 -8.11 5.46
CA GLN A 106 5.83 -9.26 4.89
C GLN A 106 5.51 -10.57 5.63
N ASP A 107 5.44 -10.54 6.96
CA ASP A 107 5.04 -11.71 7.76
C ASP A 107 3.61 -12.18 7.40
N ILE A 108 2.69 -11.22 7.16
CA ILE A 108 1.32 -11.54 6.74
C ILE A 108 1.31 -12.14 5.33
N VAL A 109 2.10 -11.60 4.39
CA VAL A 109 2.23 -12.16 3.04
C VAL A 109 2.68 -13.62 3.09
N GLU A 110 3.72 -13.91 3.88
CA GLU A 110 4.24 -15.28 4.06
C GLU A 110 3.17 -16.23 4.63
N MET A 111 2.42 -15.76 5.64
CA MET A 111 1.33 -16.52 6.25
C MET A 111 0.19 -16.79 5.26
N VAL A 112 -0.24 -15.78 4.50
CA VAL A 112 -1.35 -15.91 3.55
C VAL A 112 -0.98 -16.85 2.40
N LEU A 113 0.25 -16.76 1.87
CA LEU A 113 0.72 -17.70 0.86
C LEU A 113 0.69 -19.16 1.36
N GLN A 114 1.12 -19.41 2.61
CA GLN A 114 1.04 -20.74 3.21
C GLN A 114 -0.41 -21.20 3.38
N ALA A 115 -1.30 -20.32 3.83
CA ALA A 115 -2.72 -20.61 4.02
C ALA A 115 -3.45 -20.89 2.71
N ALA A 116 -3.06 -20.22 1.62
CA ALA A 116 -3.55 -20.46 0.26
C ALA A 116 -2.99 -21.74 -0.39
N GLY A 117 -2.07 -22.44 0.28
CA GLY A 117 -1.41 -23.63 -0.27
C GLY A 117 -0.35 -23.35 -1.33
N GLU A 118 0.13 -22.11 -1.40
CA GLU A 118 1.20 -21.62 -2.29
C GLU A 118 2.57 -21.81 -1.62
N TYR A 119 2.88 -23.05 -1.21
CA TYR A 119 4.05 -23.34 -0.38
C TYR A 119 5.39 -23.00 -1.05
N GLU A 120 5.50 -23.19 -2.37
CA GLU A 120 6.73 -22.87 -3.11
C GLU A 120 6.96 -21.35 -3.18
N ALA A 121 5.91 -20.58 -3.49
CA ALA A 121 5.96 -19.12 -3.47
C ALA A 121 6.27 -18.57 -2.07
N ALA A 122 5.64 -19.11 -1.01
CA ALA A 122 5.92 -18.73 0.37
C ALA A 122 7.39 -18.96 0.73
N LYS A 123 7.93 -20.15 0.41
CA LYS A 123 9.33 -20.48 0.66
C LYS A 123 10.28 -19.56 -0.09
N HIS A 124 10.02 -19.29 -1.37
CA HIS A 124 10.83 -18.39 -2.17
C HIS A 124 10.82 -16.97 -1.58
N TYR A 125 9.65 -16.48 -1.18
CA TYR A 125 9.50 -15.17 -0.56
C TYR A 125 10.31 -15.05 0.75
N ILE A 126 10.26 -16.07 1.61
CA ILE A 126 11.08 -16.15 2.85
C ILE A 126 12.57 -16.07 2.52
N LEU A 127 13.03 -16.88 1.56
CA LEU A 127 14.44 -16.91 1.15
C LEU A 127 14.90 -15.57 0.56
N TYR A 128 14.09 -14.98 -0.32
CA TYR A 128 14.33 -13.67 -0.92
C TYR A 128 14.46 -12.58 0.16
N ARG A 129 13.55 -12.56 1.15
CA ARG A 129 13.60 -11.63 2.28
C ARG A 129 14.87 -11.80 3.10
N ALA A 130 15.27 -13.04 3.40
CA ALA A 130 16.49 -13.34 4.13
C ALA A 130 17.75 -12.89 3.38
N GLU A 131 17.80 -13.10 2.06
CA GLU A 131 18.90 -12.64 1.21
C GLU A 131 18.98 -11.11 1.18
N HIS A 132 17.85 -10.42 0.97
CA HIS A 132 17.80 -8.97 0.99
C HIS A 132 18.11 -8.36 2.36
N ALA A 133 17.77 -9.04 3.45
CA ALA A 133 18.18 -8.63 4.80
C ALA A 133 19.71 -8.70 4.95
N LYS A 134 20.36 -9.77 4.46
CA LYS A 134 21.82 -9.89 4.43
C LYS A 134 22.47 -8.82 3.54
N MET A 135 21.88 -8.50 2.40
CA MET A 135 22.40 -7.41 1.54
C MET A 135 22.31 -6.04 2.22
N ARG A 136 21.27 -5.80 3.03
CA ARG A 136 21.14 -4.56 3.80
C ARG A 136 22.21 -4.40 4.88
N THR A 137 22.53 -5.46 5.62
CA THR A 137 23.61 -5.41 6.61
C THR A 137 24.99 -5.27 5.96
N LYS A 138 25.13 -5.79 4.74
CA LYS A 138 26.37 -5.71 3.96
C LYS A 138 26.54 -4.43 3.15
N ARG A 139 25.63 -3.44 3.20
CA ARG A 139 25.72 -2.22 2.38
C ARG A 139 27.12 -1.60 2.51
N PRO A 140 27.99 -1.76 1.51
CA PRO A 140 29.34 -1.23 1.59
C PRO A 140 29.24 0.29 1.55
N VAL A 141 30.03 0.96 2.39
CA VAL A 141 30.20 2.41 2.29
C VAL A 141 30.75 2.68 0.89
N PRO A 142 30.08 3.52 0.05
CA PRO A 142 30.55 3.81 -1.30
C PRO A 142 32.01 4.29 -1.29
N ASP A 143 32.82 3.92 -2.28
CA ASP A 143 34.24 4.30 -2.30
C ASP A 143 34.41 5.83 -2.25
N THR A 144 33.58 6.57 -2.98
CA THR A 144 33.51 8.04 -2.88
C THR A 144 33.34 8.59 -1.46
N VAL A 145 32.59 7.89 -0.60
CA VAL A 145 32.37 8.28 0.78
C VAL A 145 33.59 7.92 1.63
N ARG A 146 34.23 6.78 1.37
CA ARG A 146 35.48 6.40 2.03
C ARG A 146 36.61 7.37 1.70
N ASP A 147 36.70 7.78 0.44
CA ASP A 147 37.71 8.71 -0.06
C ASP A 147 37.51 10.10 0.55
N ALA A 148 36.29 10.64 0.53
CA ALA A 148 35.97 11.91 1.21
C ALA A 148 36.27 11.85 2.72
N PHE A 149 35.97 10.72 3.36
CA PHE A 149 36.34 10.51 4.76
C PHE A 149 37.87 10.52 4.93
N ALA A 150 38.64 9.85 4.08
CA ALA A 150 40.10 9.83 4.17
C ALA A 150 40.73 11.22 3.91
N GLU A 151 40.22 11.95 2.93
CA GLU A 151 40.65 13.33 2.62
C GLU A 151 40.43 14.29 3.78
N SER A 152 39.43 14.02 4.64
CA SER A 152 39.15 14.83 5.81
C SER A 152 40.05 14.55 7.02
N ASP A 153 40.79 13.42 7.05
CA ASP A 153 41.65 13.03 8.19
C ASP A 153 42.66 14.10 8.63
N PRO A 154 43.32 14.86 7.73
CA PRO A 154 44.25 15.92 8.12
C PRO A 154 43.60 17.06 8.92
N TYR A 155 42.29 17.30 8.78
CA TYR A 155 41.59 18.41 9.42
C TYR A 155 41.09 18.06 10.82
N PHE A 156 41.09 16.78 11.20
CA PHE A 156 40.56 16.30 12.47
C PHE A 156 41.63 15.54 13.26
N PRO A 157 42.25 16.15 14.29
CA PRO A 157 43.31 15.50 15.07
C PRO A 157 42.83 14.27 15.86
N THR A 158 41.52 14.08 16.06
CA THR A 158 40.97 12.87 16.68
C THR A 158 39.76 12.34 15.93
N GLN A 159 39.59 11.01 15.94
CA GLN A 159 38.40 10.36 15.40
C GLN A 159 37.11 10.81 16.11
N LEU A 160 37.19 11.13 17.41
CA LEU A 160 36.05 11.65 18.17
C LEU A 160 35.62 13.05 17.68
N GLN A 161 36.57 13.95 17.45
CA GLN A 161 36.27 15.29 16.93
C GLN A 161 35.70 15.23 15.51
N LYS A 162 36.26 14.35 14.67
CA LYS A 162 35.74 14.04 13.34
C LYS A 162 34.29 13.57 13.41
N PHE A 163 34.01 12.58 14.27
CA PHE A 163 32.66 12.08 14.50
C PHE A 163 31.71 13.18 14.98
N GLN A 164 32.10 13.96 16.00
CA GLN A 164 31.30 15.08 16.51
C GLN A 164 31.03 16.14 15.45
N PHE A 165 31.99 16.40 14.55
CA PHE A 165 31.83 17.33 13.46
C PHE A 165 30.78 16.82 12.46
N TYR A 166 30.92 15.58 11.97
CA TYR A 166 29.94 14.99 11.06
C TYR A 166 28.56 14.83 11.72
N ASP A 167 28.49 14.42 12.97
CA ASP A 167 27.23 14.29 13.70
C ASP A 167 26.49 15.63 13.83
N LYS A 168 27.22 16.72 14.11
CA LYS A 168 26.63 18.05 14.34
C LYS A 168 26.40 18.87 13.07
N TYR A 169 27.26 18.70 12.05
CA TYR A 169 27.28 19.59 10.88
C TYR A 169 26.94 18.88 9.56
N SER A 170 26.85 17.54 9.53
CA SER A 170 26.45 16.83 8.30
C SER A 170 24.96 16.94 8.03
N ARG A 171 24.62 17.52 6.87
CA ARG A 171 23.24 17.59 6.39
C ARG A 171 22.89 16.37 5.55
N PHE A 172 21.61 16.00 5.54
CA PHE A 172 21.11 14.94 4.67
C PHE A 172 21.01 15.45 3.24
N ASN A 173 21.76 14.84 2.33
CA ASN A 173 21.66 15.10 0.90
C ASN A 173 20.61 14.17 0.28
N TYR A 174 19.49 14.73 -0.17
CA TYR A 174 18.35 13.98 -0.69
C TYR A 174 18.63 13.36 -2.06
N ASP A 175 19.49 13.97 -2.88
CA ASP A 175 19.83 13.46 -4.22
C ASP A 175 20.69 12.19 -4.13
N LEU A 176 21.60 12.14 -3.15
CA LEU A 176 22.49 11.01 -2.92
C LEU A 176 21.92 10.00 -1.91
N GLY A 177 20.77 10.29 -1.30
CA GLY A 177 20.11 9.46 -0.29
C GLY A 177 20.97 9.18 0.95
N ARG A 178 21.93 10.06 1.25
CA ARG A 178 22.92 9.91 2.32
C ARG A 178 23.27 11.25 2.96
N ARG A 179 23.91 11.21 4.12
CA ARG A 179 24.48 12.40 4.78
C ARG A 179 25.73 12.88 4.06
N GLU A 180 25.95 14.19 4.02
CA GLU A 180 27.18 14.80 3.47
C GLU A 180 28.39 14.31 4.28
N THR A 181 29.42 13.82 3.60
CA THR A 181 30.66 13.28 4.19
C THR A 181 31.85 14.01 3.61
#